data_AF-U7QLW4-F1
#
_entry.id   AF-U7QLW4-F1
#
_cell.length_a   1.000
_cell.length_b   1.000
_cell.length_c   1.000
_cell.angle_alpha   90.00
_cell.angle_beta   90.00
_cell.angle_gamma   90.00
#
_symmetry.space_group_name_H-M   'P 1'
#
loop_
_entity.id
_entity.type
_entity.pdbx_description
1 polymer ?
#
loop_
_entity_poly.entity_id
_entity_poly.type
_entity_poly.pdbx_seq_one_letter_code
_entity_poly.pdbx_strand_id
1 'polypeptide(L)' 'MISFTLFGIEEIGREIENPFGYDLNDLQLDSICQTMQRNIADIICIKPSIHCPENPLNSRSIN' A
#
# COMPACT_ATOMS: atom_id res chain seq x y z
N MET A 1 30.01 8.32 30.38
CA MET A 1 29.33 7.34 29.50
C MET A 1 27.84 7.24 29.80
N ILE A 2 27.43 7.05 31.07
CA ILE A 2 26.01 6.90 31.48
C ILE A 2 25.09 8.02 30.96
N SER A 3 25.53 9.29 31.05
CA SER A 3 24.74 10.43 30.54
C SER A 3 24.55 10.40 29.02
N PHE A 4 25.56 10.03 28.24
CA PHE A 4 25.43 9.87 26.78
C PHE A 4 24.43 8.76 26.44
N THR A 5 24.48 7.64 27.16
CA THR A 5 23.52 6.54 26.97
C THR A 5 22.10 6.95 27.34
N LEU A 6 21.90 7.66 28.46
CA LEU A 6 20.58 8.14 28.88
C LEU A 6 19.99 9.13 27.87
N PHE A 7 20.77 10.13 27.43
CA PHE A 7 20.30 11.09 26.42
C PHE A 7 20.05 10.43 25.06
N GLY A 8 20.88 9.45 24.67
CA GLY A 8 20.63 8.70 23.44
C GLY A 8 19.32 7.91 23.47
N ILE A 9 18.98 7.29 24.60
CA ILE A 9 17.71 6.58 24.77
C ILE A 9 16.52 7.55 24.78
N GLU A 10 16.65 8.69 25.44
CA GLU A 10 15.61 9.73 25.48
C GLU A 10 15.26 10.24 24.08
N GLU A 11 16.26 10.57 23.26
CA GLU A 11 16.03 11.09 21.90
C GLU A 11 15.36 10.04 21.00
N ILE A 12 15.79 8.77 21.08
CA ILE A 12 15.13 7.67 20.36
C ILE A 12 13.68 7.53 20.80
N GLY A 13 13.41 7.62 22.11
CA GLY A 13 12.05 7.56 22.64
C GLY A 13 11.16 8.69 22.10
N ARG A 14 11.70 9.90 22.03
CA ARG A 14 11.02 11.09 21.49
C ARG A 14 10.66 10.91 20.01
N GLU A 15 11.58 10.40 19.19
CA GLU A 15 11.33 10.13 17.77
C GLU A 15 10.25 9.06 17.56
N ILE A 16 10.23 8.00 18.38
CA ILE A 16 9.25 6.91 18.25
C ILE A 16 7.85 7.31 18.75
N GLU A 17 7.75 8.24 19.70
CA GLU A 17 6.47 8.64 20.30
C GLU A 17 5.52 9.33 19.30
N ASN A 18 6.06 10.06 18.32
CA ASN A 18 5.27 10.77 17.31
C ASN A 18 5.66 10.39 15.87
N PRO A 19 5.38 9.16 15.43
CA PRO A 19 5.90 8.62 14.16
C PRO A 19 5.19 9.18 12.90
N PHE A 20 4.23 10.09 13.08
CA PHE A 20 3.37 10.63 12.02
C PHE A 20 3.63 12.12 11.76
N GLY A 21 4.71 12.67 12.31
CA GLY A 21 5.14 14.03 12.02
C GLY A 21 5.86 14.15 10.66
N TYR A 22 6.79 15.09 10.60
CA TYR A 22 7.64 15.35 9.44
C TYR A 22 9.13 15.39 9.83
N ASP A 23 9.50 14.80 10.96
CA ASP A 23 10.89 14.61 11.35
C ASP A 23 11.56 13.57 10.43
N LEU A 24 12.90 13.56 10.42
CA LEU A 24 13.68 12.70 9.50
C LEU A 24 13.39 11.21 9.66
N ASN A 25 13.04 10.77 10.86
CA ASN A 25 12.78 9.38 11.21
C ASN A 25 11.28 9.05 11.28
N ASP A 26 10.41 9.97 10.86
CA ASP A 26 8.97 9.75 10.78
C ASP A 26 8.57 8.93 9.55
N LEU A 27 7.36 8.38 9.61
CA LEU A 27 6.78 7.62 8.52
C LEU A 27 6.41 8.54 7.35
N GLN A 28 6.82 8.16 6.14
CA GLN A 28 6.46 8.87 4.90
C GLN A 28 5.00 8.61 4.50
N LEU A 29 4.06 9.15 5.27
CA LEU A 29 2.62 8.95 5.10
C LEU A 29 2.12 9.35 3.70
N ASP A 30 2.66 10.42 3.12
CA ASP A 30 2.31 10.86 1.78
C ASP A 30 2.61 9.79 0.72
N SER A 31 3.78 9.15 0.81
CA SER A 31 4.20 8.07 -0.09
C SER A 31 3.32 6.83 0.08
N ILE A 32 2.98 6.51 1.32
CA ILE A 32 2.06 5.40 1.63
C ILE A 32 0.68 5.67 1.03
N CYS A 33 0.11 6.86 1.24
CA CYS A 33 -1.19 7.25 0.70
C CYS A 33 -1.18 7.25 -0.84
N GLN A 34 -0.14 7.79 -1.47
CA GLN A 34 0.01 7.74 -2.93
C GLN A 34 0.08 6.31 -3.46
N THR A 35 0.74 5.41 -2.73
CA THR A 35 0.80 3.99 -3.08
C THR A 35 -0.57 3.33 -2.97
N MET A 36 -1.33 3.59 -1.89
CA MET A 36 -2.70 3.10 -1.77
C MET A 36 -3.60 3.61 -2.89
N GLN A 37 -3.50 4.90 -3.23
CA GLN A 37 -4.29 5.50 -4.30
C GLN A 37 -4.02 4.83 -5.65
N ARG A 38 -2.75 4.57 -5.98
CA ARG A 38 -2.37 3.84 -7.20
C ARG A 38 -2.92 2.42 -7.20
N ASN A 39 -2.75 1.69 -6.10
CA ASN A 39 -3.26 0.32 -6.00
C ASN A 39 -4.79 0.26 -6.21
N ILE A 40 -5.54 1.21 -5.62
CA ILE A 40 -6.99 1.30 -5.80
C ILE A 40 -7.34 1.63 -7.26
N ALA A 41 -6.65 2.60 -7.86
CA ALA A 41 -6.87 2.96 -9.26
C ALA A 41 -6.62 1.78 -10.20
N ASP A 42 -5.56 1.02 -9.96
CA ASP A 42 -5.23 -0.19 -10.73
C ASP A 42 -6.34 -1.23 -10.61
N ILE A 43 -6.84 -1.51 -9.39
CA ILE A 43 -7.93 -2.47 -9.17
C ILE A 43 -9.21 -2.06 -9.90
N ILE A 44 -9.57 -0.78 -9.86
CA ILE A 44 -10.78 -0.26 -10.52
C ILE A 44 -10.63 -0.26 -12.06
N CYS A 45 -9.41 -0.07 -12.57
CA CYS A 45 -9.12 -0.04 -14.00
C CYS A 45 -9.11 -1.44 -14.64
N ILE A 46 -9.00 -2.52 -13.84
CA ILE A 46 -9.12 -3.89 -14.35
C ILE A 46 -10.52 -4.08 -14.91
N LYS A 47 -10.62 -4.23 -16.23
CA LYS A 47 -11.86 -4.68 -16.87
C LYS A 47 -12.15 -6.10 -16.37
N PRO A 48 -13.30 -6.37 -15.73
CA PRO A 48 -13.62 -7.71 -15.29
C PRO A 48 -13.68 -8.62 -16.52
N SER A 49 -12.74 -9.55 -16.62
CA SER A 49 -12.83 -10.65 -17.58
C SER A 49 -13.91 -11.60 -17.06
N ILE A 50 -15.17 -11.26 -17.32
CA ILE A 50 -16.26 -12.23 -17.25
C ILE A 50 -15.96 -13.23 -18.37
N HIS A 51 -15.34 -14.35 -18.04
CA HIS A 51 -15.34 -15.49 -18.93
C HIS A 51 -16.78 -15.98 -19.02
N CYS A 52 -17.53 -15.52 -20.02
CA CYS A 52 -18.76 -16.18 -20.40
C CYS A 52 -18.38 -17.60 -20.81
N PRO A 53 -18.87 -18.67 -20.14
CA PRO A 53 -18.69 -20.00 -20.67
C PRO A 53 -19.31 -20.01 -22.08
N GLU A 54 -18.48 -20.25 -23.10
CA GLU A 54 -18.98 -20.47 -24.45
C GLU A 54 -19.97 -21.63 -24.40
N ASN A 55 -21.24 -21.36 -24.70
CA ASN A 55 -22.26 -22.39 -24.75
C ASN A 55 -21.93 -23.33 -25.92
N PRO A 56 -21.60 -24.61 -25.71
CA PRO A 56 -21.17 -25.52 -26.77
C PRO A 56 -22.27 -25.87 -27.79
N LEU A 57 -23.44 -25.24 -27.70
CA LEU A 57 -24.58 -25.45 -28.57
C LEU A 57 -24.59 -24.53 -29.81
N ASN A 58 -23.73 -23.51 -29.89
CA ASN A 58 -23.70 -22.60 -31.05
C ASN A 58 -22.88 -23.14 -32.25
N SER A 59 -22.07 -24.18 -32.06
CA SER A 59 -21.17 -24.73 -33.09
C SER A 59 -21.79 -25.83 -33.95
N ARG A 60 -23.06 -26.21 -33.69
CA ARG A 60 -23.76 -27.30 -34.41
C ARG A 60 -24.69 -26.85 -35.55
N SER A 61 -24.75 -25.55 -35.87
CA SER A 61 -25.63 -25.04 -36.93
C SER A 61 -24.92 -24.61 -38.21
N ILE A 62 -23.63 -24.94 -38.37
CA ILE A 62 -22.92 -24.74 -39.65
C ILE A 62 -22.20 -26.04 -40.05
N ASN A 63 -22.99 -27.02 -40.47
CA ASN A 63 -22.67 -27.99 -41.53
C ASN A 63 -23.95 -28.63 -42.02
#